data_AF-A0A256IL55-F1
#
_entry.id   AF-A0A256IL55-F1
#
_cell.length_a   1.000
_cell.length_b   1.000
_cell.length_c   1.000
_cell.angle_alpha   90.00
_cell.angle_beta   90.00
_cell.angle_gamma   90.00
#
_symmetry.space_group_name_H-M   'P 1'
#
loop_
_entity.id
_entity.type
_entity.pdbx_description
1 polymer ?
#
loop_
_entity_poly.entity_id
_entity_poly.type
_entity_poly.pdbx_seq_one_letter_code
_entity_poly.pdbx_strand_id
1 'polypeptide(L)'
;MSATTDGDIVAGLTAFQRDLLRALAKTDEQSGLSLKTELGTYYGEEINHGRLYQNLDELVAHGLINKRRRDGRTNSYSLTAAATTALEERDAWVRGETA
;
A
#
# COMPACT_ATOMS: atom_id res chain seq x y z
N MET A 1 -1.15 16.37 -21.57
CA MET A 1 -1.84 15.52 -20.59
C MET A 1 -0.83 15.25 -19.48
N SER A 2 -0.93 15.97 -18.37
CA SER A 2 0.00 15.79 -17.26
C SER A 2 -0.21 14.41 -16.68
N ALA A 3 0.79 13.53 -16.82
CA ALA A 3 0.89 12.38 -15.96
C ALA A 3 1.02 12.93 -14.55
N THR A 4 0.00 12.76 -13.72
CA THR A 4 0.12 12.91 -12.28
C THR A 4 1.27 11.99 -11.87
N THR A 5 2.42 12.55 -11.52
CA THR A 5 3.59 11.76 -11.14
C THR A 5 3.18 10.86 -9.98
N ASP A 6 3.53 9.57 -10.02
CA ASP A 6 3.08 8.61 -8.99
C ASP A 6 3.43 9.07 -7.56
N GLY A 7 4.49 9.87 -7.40
CA GLY A 7 4.85 10.57 -6.16
C GLY A 7 3.77 11.53 -5.63
N ASP A 8 3.05 12.27 -6.49
CA ASP A 8 1.95 13.17 -6.09
C ASP A 8 0.78 12.37 -5.50
N ILE A 9 0.52 11.18 -6.03
CA ILE A 9 -0.54 10.30 -5.54
C ILE A 9 -0.18 9.80 -4.14
N VAL A 10 1.05 9.31 -3.93
CA VAL A 10 1.51 8.79 -2.62
C VAL A 10 1.52 9.86 -1.53
N ALA A 11 1.82 11.12 -1.87
CA ALA A 11 1.74 12.24 -0.94
C ALA A 11 0.30 12.48 -0.43
N GLY A 12 -0.70 12.32 -1.31
CA GLY A 12 -2.12 12.51 -1.00
C GLY A 12 -2.80 11.36 -0.23
N LEU A 13 -2.15 10.20 -0.12
CA LEU A 13 -2.71 9.04 0.59
C LEU A 13 -2.91 9.32 2.09
N THR A 14 -3.81 8.58 2.72
CA THR A 14 -3.91 8.56 4.18
C THR A 14 -2.68 7.87 4.80
N ALA A 15 -2.44 8.09 6.09
CA ALA A 15 -1.38 7.38 6.80
C ALA A 15 -1.58 5.85 6.71
N PHE A 16 -2.82 5.38 6.87
CA PHE A 16 -3.13 3.96 6.81
C PHE A 16 -2.86 3.34 5.43
N GLN A 17 -3.19 4.06 4.34
CA GLN A 17 -2.87 3.62 2.98
C GLN A 17 -1.35 3.56 2.75
N ARG A 18 -0.59 4.55 3.23
CA ARG A 18 0.89 4.49 3.15
C ARG A 18 1.47 3.34 3.97
N ASP A 19 0.93 3.08 5.15
CA ASP A 19 1.37 1.97 6.00
C ASP A 19 1.05 0.61 5.36
N LEU A 20 -0.08 0.49 4.63
CA LEU A 20 -0.36 -0.67 3.79
C LEU A 20 0.68 -0.88 2.69
N LEU A 21 1.07 0.20 1.98
CA LEU A 21 2.12 0.13 0.98
C LEU A 21 3.47 -0.26 1.60
N ARG A 22 3.77 0.23 2.81
CA ARG A 22 4.99 -0.14 3.57
C ARG A 22 4.98 -1.60 4.01
N ALA A 23 3.84 -2.13 4.43
CA ALA A 23 3.71 -3.56 4.75
C ALA A 23 3.95 -4.41 3.50
N LEU A 24 3.30 -4.04 2.39
CA LEU A 24 3.49 -4.71 1.09
C LEU A 24 4.92 -4.62 0.56
N ALA A 25 5.68 -3.57 0.88
CA ALA A 25 7.08 -3.44 0.48
C ALA A 25 8.01 -4.47 1.14
N LYS A 26 7.59 -5.15 2.20
CA LYS A 26 8.45 -6.09 2.95
C LYS A 26 8.63 -7.44 2.27
N THR A 27 7.73 -7.80 1.35
CA THR A 27 7.74 -9.10 0.66
C THR A 27 7.08 -8.96 -0.70
N ASP A 28 7.41 -9.81 -1.67
CA ASP A 28 6.86 -9.72 -3.03
C ASP A 28 5.33 -9.80 -3.10
N GLU A 29 4.68 -10.55 -2.20
CA GLU A 29 3.22 -10.72 -2.22
C GLU A 29 2.68 -11.12 -0.83
N GLN A 30 1.63 -10.43 -0.35
CA GLN A 30 0.97 -10.73 0.93
C GLN A 30 -0.54 -10.99 0.77
N SER A 31 -1.10 -11.80 1.66
CA SER A 31 -2.56 -11.96 1.76
C SER A 31 -3.18 -10.82 2.56
N GLY A 32 -4.47 -10.55 2.34
CA GLY A 32 -5.21 -9.59 3.17
C GLY A 32 -5.22 -9.96 4.66
N LEU A 33 -5.19 -11.26 4.99
CA LEU A 33 -5.09 -11.71 6.38
C LEU A 33 -3.72 -11.38 6.99
N SER A 34 -2.64 -11.62 6.25
CA SER A 34 -1.27 -11.30 6.68
C SER A 34 -1.13 -9.80 6.96
N LEU A 35 -1.64 -8.95 6.06
CA LEU A 35 -1.67 -7.50 6.22
C LEU A 35 -2.47 -7.07 7.46
N LYS A 36 -3.65 -7.67 7.67
CA LYS A 36 -4.49 -7.40 8.86
C LYS A 36 -3.73 -7.67 10.15
N THR A 37 -3.06 -8.82 10.23
CA THR A 37 -2.30 -9.24 11.42
C THR A 37 -1.09 -8.33 11.66
N GLU A 38 -0.34 -8.01 10.60
CA GLU A 38 0.83 -7.15 10.69
C GLU A 38 0.47 -5.74 11.14
N LEU A 39 -0.50 -5.10 10.46
CA LEU A 39 -0.93 -3.75 10.83
C LEU A 39 -1.62 -3.74 12.19
N GLY A 40 -2.39 -4.76 12.54
CA GLY A 40 -2.99 -4.84 13.87
C GLY A 40 -1.94 -4.92 14.99
N THR A 41 -0.84 -5.64 14.74
CA THR A 41 0.30 -5.67 15.65
C THR A 41 0.97 -4.31 15.75
N TYR A 42 1.17 -3.62 14.61
CA TYR A 42 1.79 -2.30 14.55
C TYR A 42 0.98 -1.22 15.28
N TYR A 43 -0.34 -1.18 15.07
CA TYR A 43 -1.23 -0.20 15.71
C TYR A 43 -1.62 -0.60 17.14
N GLY A 44 -1.31 -1.83 17.58
CA GLY A 44 -1.70 -2.33 18.90
C GLY A 44 -3.22 -2.54 19.06
N GLU A 45 -3.95 -2.69 17.95
CA GLU A 45 -5.40 -2.84 17.93
C GLU A 45 -5.87 -3.78 16.81
N GLU A 46 -7.09 -4.31 16.92
CA GLU A 46 -7.66 -5.08 15.81
C GLU A 46 -8.09 -4.16 14.67
N ILE A 47 -7.52 -4.37 13.48
CA ILE A 47 -7.93 -3.66 12.28
C ILE A 47 -9.28 -4.16 11.79
N ASN A 48 -10.23 -3.25 11.60
CA ASN A 48 -11.53 -3.58 11.01
C ASN A 48 -11.36 -4.14 9.58
N HIS A 49 -12.04 -5.25 9.29
CA HIS A 49 -11.97 -5.91 7.99
C HIS A 49 -12.44 -5.00 6.85
N GLY A 50 -13.58 -4.32 7.00
CA GLY A 50 -14.10 -3.40 5.99
C GLY A 50 -13.12 -2.26 5.70
N ARG A 51 -12.53 -1.67 6.74
CA ARG A 51 -11.50 -0.63 6.60
C ARG A 51 -10.31 -1.13 5.78
N LEU A 52 -9.78 -2.32 6.10
CA LEU A 52 -8.64 -2.89 5.38
C LEU A 52 -8.95 -3.09 3.90
N TYR A 53 -10.04 -3.77 3.57
CA TYR A 53 -10.35 -4.11 2.18
C TYR A 53 -10.79 -2.90 1.36
N GLN A 54 -11.48 -1.92 1.97
CA GLN A 54 -11.77 -0.65 1.30
C GLN A 54 -10.48 0.06 0.89
N ASN A 55 -9.50 0.15 1.79
CA ASN A 55 -8.22 0.80 1.47
C ASN A 55 -7.40 0.00 0.44
N LEU A 56 -7.45 -1.33 0.48
CA LEU A 56 -6.83 -2.17 -0.56
C LEU A 56 -7.47 -1.94 -1.93
N ASP A 57 -8.80 -1.89 -2.01
CA ASP A 57 -9.50 -1.67 -3.28
C ASP A 57 -9.24 -0.25 -3.82
N GLU A 58 -9.14 0.77 -2.95
CA GLU A 58 -8.72 2.13 -3.34
C GLU A 58 -7.28 2.15 -3.89
N LEU A 59 -6.33 1.46 -3.23
CA LEU A 59 -4.95 1.36 -3.71
C LEU A 59 -4.84 0.60 -5.05
N VAL A 60 -5.70 -0.39 -5.28
CA VAL A 60 -5.83 -1.06 -6.59
C VAL A 60 -6.36 -0.08 -7.64
N ALA A 61 -7.39 0.71 -7.30
CA ALA A 61 -7.95 1.69 -8.22
C ALA A 61 -6.96 2.80 -8.59
N HIS A 62 -6.06 3.15 -7.68
CA HIS A 62 -4.94 4.06 -7.94
C HIS A 62 -3.78 3.43 -8.73
N GLY A 63 -3.82 2.13 -9.02
CA GLY A 63 -2.74 1.43 -9.73
C GLY A 63 -1.47 1.27 -8.90
N LEU A 64 -1.56 1.42 -7.58
CA LEU A 64 -0.40 1.32 -6.68
C LEU A 64 -0.15 -0.12 -6.22
N ILE A 65 -1.18 -0.96 -6.22
CA ILE A 65 -1.04 -2.37 -5.88
C ILE A 65 -1.77 -3.25 -6.90
N ASN A 66 -1.20 -4.43 -7.15
CA ASN A 66 -1.85 -5.49 -7.90
C ASN A 66 -2.69 -6.34 -6.95
N LYS A 67 -3.84 -6.82 -7.43
CA LYS A 67 -4.68 -7.82 -6.74
C LYS A 67 -4.70 -9.09 -7.57
N ARG A 68 -4.22 -10.19 -7.01
CA ARG A 68 -4.27 -11.52 -7.62
C ARG A 68 -5.17 -12.44 -6.81
N ARG A 69 -6.00 -13.21 -7.49
CA ARG A 69 -6.80 -14.25 -6.86
C ARG A 69 -5.95 -15.51 -6.71
N ARG A 70 -5.65 -15.95 -5.47
CA ARG A 70 -4.94 -17.22 -5.21
C ARG A 70 -5.88 -18.41 -5.26
N ASP A 71 -7.03 -18.31 -4.60
CA ASP A 71 -8.07 -19.34 -4.60
C ASP A 71 -9.47 -18.71 -4.57
N GLY A 72 -10.51 -19.54 -4.41
CA GLY A 72 -11.90 -19.08 -4.41
C GLY A 72 -12.21 -17.92 -3.45
N ARG A 73 -11.46 -17.78 -2.36
CA ARG A 73 -11.70 -16.81 -1.26
C ARG A 73 -10.48 -15.97 -0.87
N THR A 74 -9.27 -16.39 -1.23
CA THR A 74 -8.02 -15.72 -0.84
C THR A 74 -7.48 -14.86 -1.99
N ASN A 75 -7.40 -13.55 -1.76
CA ASN A 75 -6.66 -12.63 -2.61
C ASN A 75 -5.26 -12.39 -2.03
N SER A 76 -4.33 -12.12 -2.93
CA SER A 76 -2.99 -11.67 -2.63
C SER A 76 -2.73 -10.32 -3.30
N TYR A 77 -1.85 -9.55 -2.69
CA TYR A 77 -1.57 -8.17 -3.04
C TYR A 77 -0.06 -7.96 -3.12
N SER A 78 0.37 -7.14 -4.08
CA SER A 78 1.77 -6.77 -4.28
C SER A 78 1.87 -5.33 -4.76
N LEU A 79 2.98 -4.66 -4.50
CA LEU A 79 3.23 -3.33 -5.05
C LEU A 79 3.37 -3.38 -6.57
N THR A 80 2.95 -2.31 -7.24
CA THR A 80 3.38 -2.05 -8.62
C THR A 80 4.78 -1.44 -8.62
N ALA A 81 5.49 -1.52 -9.76
CA ALA A 81 6.79 -0.87 -9.91
C ALA A 81 6.69 0.65 -9.68
N ALA A 82 5.62 1.27 -10.16
CA ALA A 82 5.30 2.68 -9.94
C ALA A 82 5.17 3.03 -8.46
N ALA A 83 4.45 2.20 -7.68
CA ALA A 83 4.33 2.41 -6.24
C ALA A 83 5.65 2.26 -5.49
N THR A 84 6.51 1.32 -5.91
CA THR A 84 7.86 1.18 -5.34
C THR A 84 8.67 2.46 -5.54
N THR A 85 8.74 2.98 -6.77
CA THR A 85 9.44 4.24 -7.05
C THR A 85 8.85 5.41 -6.28
N ALA A 86 7.52 5.55 -6.24
CA ALA A 86 6.86 6.63 -5.50
C ALA A 86 7.09 6.54 -3.98
N LEU A 87 7.20 5.34 -3.40
CA LEU A 87 7.57 5.15 -2.00
C LEU A 87 9.03 5.53 -1.71
N GLU A 88 9.94 5.29 -2.65
CA GLU A 88 11.34 5.69 -2.56
C GLU A 88 11.49 7.21 -2.64
N GLU A 89 10.79 7.86 -3.57
CA GLU A 89 10.72 9.32 -3.68
C GLU A 89 10.15 9.94 -2.39
N ARG A 90 9.07 9.36 -1.86
CA ARG A 90 8.48 9.78 -0.58
C ARG A 90 9.49 9.66 0.57
N ASP A 91 10.26 8.58 0.60
CA ASP A 91 11.28 8.33 1.61
C ASP A 91 12.43 9.33 1.53
N ALA A 92 12.93 9.61 0.33
CA ALA A 92 13.94 10.62 0.11
C ALA A 92 13.46 11.99 0.60
N TRP A 93 12.21 12.35 0.31
CA TRP A 93 11.61 13.58 0.84
C TRP A 93 11.53 13.59 2.38
N VAL A 94 11.10 12.49 3.01
CA VAL A 94 10.99 12.41 4.48
C VAL A 94 12.36 12.54 5.14
N ARG A 95 13.42 12.02 4.51
CA ARG A 95 14.80 12.16 4.97
C ARG A 95 15.42 13.54 4.67
N GLY A 96 14.74 14.39 3.91
CA GLY A 96 15.26 15.69 3.48
C GLY A 96 16.31 15.60 2.37
N GLU A 97 16.31 14.50 1.61
CA GLU A 97 17.24 14.25 0.48
C GLU A 97 16.76 14.88 -0.83
N THR A 98 15.50 15.34 -0.88
CA THR A 98 14.94 16.09 -2.01
C THR A 98 14.64 17.52 -1.58
N ALA A 99 15.15 18.49 -2.35
CA ALA A 99 15.03 19.93 -2.12
C ALA A 99 13.67 20.50 -2.56
#